data_AF-D2QFP5-F1
#
_entry.id   AF-D2QFP5-F1
#
_cell.length_a   1.000
_cell.length_b   1.000
_cell.length_c   1.000
_cell.angle_alpha   90.00
_cell.angle_beta   90.00
_cell.angle_gamma   90.00
#
_symmetry.space_group_name_H-M   'P 1'
#
loop_
_entity.id
_entity.type
_entity.pdbx_description
1 polymer ?
#
loop_
_entity_poly.entity_id
_entity_poly.type
_entity_poly.pdbx_seq_one_letter_code
_entity_poly.pdbx_strand_id
1 'polypeptide(L)'
;MKKVLILAAFSAALLAGCSKSTDTTTTVTPTPVPVVKEAVSGDVSGTWAKGSTYKITGHLQVPTSQSLVIEEGVNIVFSDSTVKPEMIVRGNLYVMGTSANPVKFTVPDAWKTTANQWGNLWGGIIAAPTCAEMLIDNAILEYGGAVTTESSPSVKAGLYKAAAGNHVPAVNYSNVNGKLVIVNSRLNNQNEDGFYVEGGKVIIANNKIYTQGVSGGDAINIKSGVQADVAFNLVYSPNTNALKLSNSGDRSPQAYIVAYNNTIVNAGWRRPTIKGGSIWIEVGVRADLYNNLLANDRFGVKRDPKNAEDPRSKVSNNLYYGYTQDGVTGFQPSPAPIPPSTLLPEILAGTNDVISKTVGDNDPKFVNYPLATESKNAVFNTAWDFRLQSGSPAIGKGTTSFTRLYADGLSFANGTLYKSPAPSTTIGAFGTN
;
A
#
# COMPACT_ATOMS: atom_id res chain seq x y z
N MET A 1 75.70 45.79 -6.23
CA MET A 1 74.37 45.47 -5.66
C MET A 1 74.43 44.09 -4.99
N LYS A 2 73.98 43.98 -3.73
CA LYS A 2 73.55 42.80 -2.92
C LYS A 2 74.00 41.40 -3.43
N LYS A 3 75.01 40.72 -2.87
CA LYS A 3 75.16 39.96 -1.60
C LYS A 3 74.13 38.83 -1.32
N VAL A 4 74.70 37.69 -0.88
CA VAL A 4 74.17 36.51 -0.13
C VAL A 4 73.66 35.36 -1.03
N LEU A 5 74.31 34.19 -1.24
CA LEU A 5 75.07 33.18 -0.45
C LEU A 5 74.16 32.16 0.26
N ILE A 6 74.61 30.89 0.32
CA ILE A 6 74.20 29.75 1.20
C ILE A 6 73.24 28.73 0.52
N LEU A 7 73.35 27.38 0.58
CA LEU A 7 73.86 26.38 1.55
C LEU A 7 74.12 25.03 0.78
N ALA A 8 75.29 24.40 0.85
CA ALA A 8 75.79 23.36 1.78
C ALA A 8 75.08 21.98 1.76
N ALA A 9 75.87 20.95 1.42
CA ALA A 9 75.58 19.53 1.62
C ALA A 9 75.99 19.11 3.04
N PHE A 10 75.16 18.31 3.72
CA PHE A 10 75.53 17.61 4.95
C PHE A 10 74.80 16.26 5.05
N SER A 11 75.57 15.20 5.24
CA SER A 11 75.11 13.86 5.64
C SER A 11 74.83 13.83 7.14
N ALA A 12 73.74 13.20 7.59
CA ALA A 12 73.59 12.76 8.98
C ALA A 12 72.56 11.62 9.16
N ALA A 13 73.08 10.50 9.68
CA ALA A 13 72.50 9.43 10.51
C ALA A 13 70.98 9.12 10.47
N LEU A 14 70.70 7.86 10.10
CA LEU A 14 69.50 7.10 10.46
C LEU A 14 69.45 6.89 11.98
N LEU A 15 68.41 7.40 12.63
CA LEU A 15 67.96 6.94 13.95
C LEU A 15 66.67 6.15 13.78
N ALA A 16 66.73 4.86 14.13
CA ALA A 16 65.57 3.99 14.23
C ALA A 16 64.70 4.43 15.40
N GLY A 17 63.54 5.02 15.11
CA GLY A 17 62.46 5.24 16.06
C GLY A 17 61.34 4.24 15.79
N CYS A 18 61.17 3.26 16.68
CA CYS A 18 59.99 2.39 16.69
C CYS A 18 58.75 3.22 17.08
N SER A 19 57.97 3.67 16.10
CA SER A 19 56.55 3.97 16.34
C SER A 19 55.79 2.66 16.24
N LYS A 20 55.13 2.27 17.34
CA LYS A 20 54.22 1.14 17.37
C LYS A 20 53.17 1.35 16.27
N SER A 21 53.14 0.44 15.29
CA SER A 21 52.05 0.33 14.33
C SER A 21 50.77 0.11 15.11
N THR A 22 49.91 1.13 15.19
CA THR A 22 48.52 0.94 15.54
C THR A 22 47.89 0.20 14.38
N ASP A 23 47.78 -1.12 14.53
CA ASP A 23 46.90 -1.95 13.71
C ASP A 23 45.51 -1.31 13.78
N THR A 24 45.17 -0.59 12.72
CA THR A 24 43.79 -0.23 12.44
C THR A 24 43.15 -1.50 11.93
N THR A 25 42.77 -2.38 12.86
CA THR A 25 41.75 -3.39 12.58
C THR A 25 40.50 -2.63 12.17
N THR A 26 40.33 -2.43 10.86
CA THR A 26 39.00 -2.33 10.28
C THR A 26 38.27 -3.58 10.72
N THR A 27 37.46 -3.44 11.78
CA THR A 27 36.38 -4.38 12.07
C THR A 27 35.49 -4.39 10.84
N VAL A 28 35.79 -5.30 9.92
CA VAL A 28 34.83 -5.72 8.91
C VAL A 28 33.74 -6.41 9.72
N THR A 29 32.66 -5.69 10.03
CA THR A 29 31.47 -6.30 10.59
C THR A 29 31.08 -7.40 9.60
N PRO A 30 31.13 -8.70 9.99
CA PRO A 30 30.81 -9.75 9.06
C PRO A 30 29.38 -9.52 8.57
N THR A 31 29.20 -9.47 7.25
CA THR A 31 27.86 -9.47 6.65
C THR A 31 27.11 -10.66 7.24
N PRO A 32 25.98 -10.46 7.95
CA PRO A 32 25.32 -11.56 8.61
C PRO A 32 24.91 -12.59 7.58
N VAL A 33 25.36 -13.84 7.78
CA VAL A 33 25.07 -14.96 6.89
C VAL A 33 23.55 -15.21 6.92
N PRO A 34 22.89 -15.45 5.77
CA PRO A 34 21.49 -15.82 5.75
C PRO A 34 21.21 -17.01 6.66
N VAL A 35 20.24 -16.87 7.56
CA VAL A 35 19.87 -17.92 8.53
C VAL A 35 18.45 -18.42 8.27
N VAL A 36 18.18 -19.66 8.65
CA VAL A 36 16.82 -20.15 8.88
C VAL A 36 16.57 -20.15 10.39
N LYS A 37 15.65 -19.32 10.85
CA LYS A 37 15.19 -19.32 12.25
C LYS A 37 13.86 -20.03 12.34
N GLU A 38 13.85 -21.11 13.11
CA GLU A 38 12.66 -21.92 13.40
C GLU A 38 11.90 -21.36 14.62
N ALA A 39 10.61 -21.65 14.70
CA ALA A 39 9.76 -21.42 15.88
C ALA A 39 9.82 -19.99 16.49
N VAL A 40 9.85 -18.97 15.63
CA VAL A 40 9.94 -17.56 16.05
C VAL A 40 8.59 -17.11 16.62
N SER A 41 8.62 -16.49 17.80
CA SER A 41 7.47 -15.91 18.50
C SER A 41 7.92 -14.88 19.53
N GLY A 42 6.99 -14.05 20.02
CA GLY A 42 7.24 -13.07 21.08
C GLY A 42 7.81 -11.74 20.60
N ASP A 43 8.55 -11.06 21.47
CA ASP A 43 9.14 -9.76 21.17
C ASP A 43 10.29 -9.88 20.15
N VAL A 44 10.28 -9.01 19.15
CA VAL A 44 11.28 -8.94 18.08
C VAL A 44 11.75 -7.50 17.85
N SER A 45 13.06 -7.34 17.66
CA SER A 45 13.71 -6.05 17.39
C SER A 45 15.06 -6.25 16.71
N GLY A 46 15.73 -5.16 16.35
CA GLY A 46 17.02 -5.18 15.67
C GLY A 46 16.85 -5.39 14.17
N THR A 47 17.80 -6.11 13.56
CA THR A 47 17.82 -6.34 12.11
C THR A 47 17.61 -7.82 11.80
N TRP A 48 16.71 -8.08 10.85
CA TRP A 48 16.60 -9.36 10.17
C TRP A 48 17.40 -9.31 8.88
N ALA A 49 18.47 -10.10 8.86
CA ALA A 49 19.52 -10.01 7.85
C ALA A 49 19.04 -10.50 6.48
N LYS A 50 19.51 -9.82 5.43
CA LYS A 50 19.23 -10.10 4.03
C LYS A 50 19.19 -11.59 3.70
N GLY A 51 18.15 -12.01 2.97
CA GLY A 51 17.99 -13.39 2.49
C GLY A 51 17.64 -14.44 3.55
N SER A 52 17.53 -14.07 4.82
CA SER A 52 17.18 -15.00 5.90
C SER A 52 15.71 -15.45 5.83
N THR A 53 15.41 -16.59 6.45
CA THR A 53 14.05 -17.11 6.61
C THR A 53 13.67 -17.20 8.08
N TYR A 54 12.50 -16.70 8.45
CA TYR A 54 11.95 -16.74 9.80
C TYR A 54 10.62 -17.47 9.77
N LYS A 55 10.54 -18.64 10.39
CA LYS A 55 9.30 -19.42 10.52
C LYS A 55 8.60 -19.04 11.81
N ILE A 56 7.45 -18.37 11.67
CA ILE A 56 6.70 -17.78 12.76
C ILE A 56 5.65 -18.79 13.24
N THR A 57 5.74 -19.22 14.50
CA THR A 57 4.81 -20.20 15.10
C THR A 57 3.96 -19.60 16.21
N GLY A 58 4.24 -18.36 16.62
CA GLY A 58 3.45 -17.62 17.58
C GLY A 58 3.39 -16.14 17.22
N HIS A 59 2.51 -15.39 17.89
CA HIS A 59 2.39 -13.96 17.64
C HIS A 59 3.72 -13.23 17.84
N LEU A 60 3.92 -12.15 17.09
CA LEU A 60 5.09 -11.30 17.16
C LEU A 60 4.71 -9.94 17.72
N GLN A 61 5.64 -9.31 18.43
CA GLN A 61 5.50 -7.93 18.86
C GLN A 61 6.80 -7.16 18.62
N VAL A 62 6.73 -5.99 17.98
CA VAL A 62 7.81 -5.00 18.00
C VAL A 62 7.55 -4.07 19.19
N PRO A 63 8.32 -4.13 20.29
CA PRO A 63 8.01 -3.38 21.50
C PRO A 63 8.10 -1.86 21.32
N THR A 64 7.43 -1.10 22.19
CA THR A 64 7.55 0.37 22.24
C THR A 64 9.01 0.79 22.37
N SER A 65 9.40 1.87 21.70
CA SER A 65 10.77 2.40 21.67
C SER A 65 11.83 1.49 21.03
N GLN A 66 11.44 0.32 20.53
CA GLN A 66 12.30 -0.56 19.72
C GLN A 66 11.99 -0.39 18.24
N SER A 67 12.88 -0.91 17.40
CA SER A 67 12.66 -0.98 15.96
C SER A 67 12.99 -2.37 15.45
N LEU A 68 12.25 -2.82 14.44
CA LEU A 68 12.59 -3.97 13.63
C LEU A 68 12.87 -3.51 12.19
N VAL A 69 14.08 -3.80 11.71
CA VAL A 69 14.51 -3.60 10.33
C VAL A 69 14.54 -4.97 9.66
N ILE A 70 13.87 -5.11 8.52
CA ILE A 70 13.84 -6.34 7.73
C ILE A 70 14.47 -6.03 6.38
N GLU A 71 15.65 -6.56 6.14
CA GLU A 71 16.42 -6.34 4.92
C GLU A 71 15.87 -7.14 3.74
N GLU A 72 16.29 -6.76 2.54
CA GLU A 72 15.83 -7.35 1.29
C GLU A 72 15.96 -8.88 1.23
N GLY A 73 15.04 -9.53 0.52
CA GLY A 73 15.03 -10.98 0.33
C GLY A 73 14.69 -11.82 1.57
N VAL A 74 14.37 -11.21 2.71
CA VAL A 74 13.92 -11.96 3.90
C VAL A 74 12.56 -12.61 3.64
N ASN A 75 12.43 -13.89 4.04
CA ASN A 75 11.17 -14.63 4.02
C ASN A 75 10.61 -14.80 5.44
N ILE A 76 9.43 -14.25 5.70
CA ILE A 76 8.68 -14.37 6.94
C ILE A 76 7.55 -15.37 6.67
N VAL A 77 7.66 -16.58 7.23
CA VAL A 77 6.77 -17.70 6.94
C VAL A 77 5.90 -17.99 8.16
N PHE A 78 4.67 -17.49 8.16
CA PHE A 78 3.67 -17.78 9.19
C PHE A 78 3.24 -19.24 9.11
N SER A 79 3.74 -20.05 10.04
CA SER A 79 3.79 -21.51 9.96
C SER A 79 2.91 -22.20 11.00
N ASP A 80 1.93 -21.50 11.57
CA ASP A 80 0.96 -22.08 12.50
C ASP A 80 -0.48 -21.74 12.09
N SER A 81 -1.21 -22.74 11.60
CA SER A 81 -2.59 -22.59 11.11
C SER A 81 -3.64 -22.55 12.22
N THR A 82 -3.25 -22.90 13.46
CA THR A 82 -4.12 -22.90 14.64
C THR A 82 -4.03 -21.57 15.35
N VAL A 83 -2.81 -21.11 15.63
CA VAL A 83 -2.53 -19.80 16.26
C VAL A 83 -2.82 -18.66 15.30
N LYS A 84 -2.54 -18.85 14.00
CA LYS A 84 -2.65 -17.82 12.95
C LYS A 84 -1.98 -16.51 13.38
N PRO A 85 -0.64 -16.50 13.54
CA PRO A 85 0.05 -15.44 14.24
C PRO A 85 -0.27 -14.03 13.72
N GLU A 86 -0.28 -13.08 14.66
CA GLU A 86 -0.42 -11.64 14.40
C GLU A 86 0.95 -11.01 14.60
N MET A 87 1.27 -9.96 13.86
CA MET A 87 2.42 -9.10 14.14
C MET A 87 1.94 -7.76 14.69
N ILE A 88 2.10 -7.55 16.00
CA ILE A 88 1.77 -6.29 16.66
C ILE A 88 2.98 -5.35 16.58
N VAL A 89 2.78 -4.12 16.10
CA VAL A 89 3.87 -3.13 15.99
C VAL A 89 3.59 -1.97 16.95
N ARG A 90 4.31 -1.92 18.07
CA ARG A 90 4.26 -0.80 19.04
C ARG A 90 5.42 0.16 18.87
N GLY A 91 6.58 -0.34 18.47
CA GLY A 91 7.75 0.44 18.06
C GLY A 91 7.70 0.81 16.57
N ASN A 92 8.85 0.81 15.89
CA ASN A 92 8.92 1.08 14.45
C ASN A 92 9.21 -0.18 13.64
N LEU A 93 8.67 -0.25 12.43
CA LEU A 93 8.90 -1.35 11.50
C LEU A 93 9.42 -0.80 10.17
N TYR A 94 10.56 -1.32 9.70
CA TYR A 94 11.13 -0.96 8.40
C TYR A 94 11.34 -2.21 7.57
N VAL A 95 10.45 -2.46 6.61
CA VAL A 95 10.56 -3.52 5.62
C VAL A 95 11.20 -2.94 4.36
N MET A 96 12.43 -3.35 4.07
CA MET A 96 13.30 -2.74 3.07
C MET A 96 13.68 -3.74 1.98
N GLY A 97 12.70 -4.14 1.17
CA GLY A 97 12.91 -4.99 0.01
C GLY A 97 13.55 -4.24 -1.16
N THR A 98 13.89 -5.00 -2.20
CA THR A 98 14.18 -4.46 -3.54
C THR A 98 13.34 -5.17 -4.58
N SER A 99 13.22 -4.61 -5.78
CA SER A 99 12.46 -5.26 -6.87
C SER A 99 13.03 -6.63 -7.25
N ALA A 100 14.36 -6.80 -7.11
CA ALA A 100 15.05 -8.07 -7.32
C ALA A 100 14.89 -9.03 -6.13
N ASN A 101 14.93 -8.51 -4.90
CA ASN A 101 14.85 -9.29 -3.67
C ASN A 101 13.76 -8.72 -2.74
N PRO A 102 12.48 -8.96 -3.06
CA PRO A 102 11.41 -8.45 -2.21
C PRO A 102 11.42 -9.12 -0.85
N VAL A 103 11.01 -8.41 0.20
CA VAL A 103 10.70 -9.05 1.49
C VAL A 103 9.35 -9.75 1.39
N LYS A 104 9.25 -10.99 1.84
CA LYS A 104 8.05 -11.81 1.65
C LYS A 104 7.42 -12.22 2.98
N PHE A 105 6.21 -11.73 3.25
CA PHE A 105 5.32 -12.23 4.30
C PHE A 105 4.37 -13.25 3.69
N THR A 106 4.54 -14.51 4.08
CA THR A 106 3.89 -15.65 3.42
C THR A 106 3.61 -16.79 4.40
N VAL A 107 3.15 -17.91 3.86
CA VAL A 107 2.85 -19.16 4.54
C VAL A 107 3.65 -20.29 3.91
N PRO A 108 3.76 -21.47 4.56
CA PRO A 108 4.36 -22.65 3.95
C PRO A 108 3.80 -22.94 2.54
N ASP A 109 4.66 -23.34 1.61
CA ASP A 109 4.24 -23.57 0.21
C ASP A 109 3.16 -24.64 0.08
N ALA A 110 3.18 -25.65 0.96
CA ALA A 110 2.15 -26.68 1.02
C ALA A 110 0.74 -26.13 1.32
N TRP A 111 0.63 -24.91 1.86
CA TRP A 111 -0.66 -24.25 2.14
C TRP A 111 -1.15 -23.38 0.99
N LYS A 112 -0.38 -23.20 -0.08
CA LYS A 112 -0.73 -22.36 -1.23
C LYS A 112 -1.59 -23.11 -2.22
N THR A 113 -2.74 -23.57 -1.75
CA THR A 113 -3.72 -24.36 -2.50
C THR A 113 -4.89 -23.48 -2.94
N THR A 114 -5.69 -23.97 -3.88
CA THR A 114 -6.95 -23.32 -4.29
C THR A 114 -7.90 -23.10 -3.11
N ALA A 115 -7.95 -24.02 -2.14
CA ALA A 115 -8.79 -23.89 -0.95
C ALA A 115 -8.38 -22.69 -0.08
N ASN A 116 -7.10 -22.35 -0.07
CA ASN A 116 -6.54 -21.24 0.70
C ASN A 116 -6.34 -19.97 -0.13
N GLN A 117 -6.85 -19.89 -1.36
CA GLN A 117 -6.65 -18.75 -2.25
C GLN A 117 -7.14 -17.41 -1.67
N TRP A 118 -7.96 -17.45 -0.61
CA TRP A 118 -8.51 -16.27 0.06
C TRP A 118 -7.90 -16.01 1.44
N GLY A 119 -6.70 -16.52 1.71
CA GLY A 119 -5.96 -16.21 2.93
C GLY A 119 -6.60 -16.81 4.19
N ASN A 120 -6.74 -16.01 5.25
CA ASN A 120 -7.16 -16.45 6.59
C ASN A 120 -6.15 -17.43 7.25
N LEU A 121 -4.85 -17.28 6.93
CA LEU A 121 -3.79 -18.13 7.46
C LEU A 121 -2.88 -17.43 8.47
N TRP A 122 -2.91 -16.10 8.55
CA TRP A 122 -2.24 -15.32 9.60
C TRP A 122 -2.95 -13.96 9.80
N GLY A 123 -2.72 -13.33 10.96
CA GLY A 123 -3.50 -12.20 11.47
C GLY A 123 -3.02 -10.80 11.05
N GLY A 124 -2.21 -10.69 10.00
CA GLY A 124 -1.78 -9.37 9.48
C GLY A 124 -0.78 -8.64 10.38
N ILE A 125 -0.42 -7.44 9.94
CA ILE A 125 0.47 -6.49 10.65
C ILE A 125 -0.40 -5.40 11.26
N ILE A 126 -0.47 -5.34 12.60
CA ILE A 126 -1.36 -4.44 13.32
C ILE A 126 -0.54 -3.42 14.11
N ALA A 127 -0.48 -2.18 13.62
CA ALA A 127 0.29 -1.12 14.26
C ALA A 127 -0.53 -0.37 15.32
N ALA A 128 0.02 -0.30 16.53
CA ALA A 128 -0.56 0.45 17.63
C ALA A 128 -0.40 1.96 17.43
N PRO A 129 -1.17 2.80 18.15
CA PRO A 129 -1.00 4.26 18.12
C PRO A 129 0.39 4.75 18.54
N THR A 130 1.18 3.90 19.21
CA THR A 130 2.57 4.21 19.58
C THR A 130 3.57 4.00 18.43
N CYS A 131 3.18 3.30 17.36
CA CYS A 131 4.06 3.08 16.21
C CYS A 131 4.29 4.40 15.48
N ALA A 132 5.47 4.99 15.66
CA ALA A 132 5.77 6.30 15.08
C ALA A 132 6.03 6.18 13.57
N GLU A 133 6.69 5.10 13.14
CA GLU A 133 7.09 4.91 11.75
C GLU A 133 6.89 3.47 11.31
N MET A 134 6.19 3.30 10.19
CA MET A 134 6.07 2.03 9.47
C MET A 134 6.40 2.23 7.99
N LEU A 135 7.39 1.50 7.52
CA LEU A 135 7.82 1.48 6.13
C LEU A 135 7.67 0.06 5.58
N ILE A 136 7.03 -0.04 4.41
CA ILE A 136 6.92 -1.25 3.61
C ILE A 136 7.29 -0.91 2.16
N ASP A 137 8.51 -1.24 1.76
CA ASP A 137 9.02 -1.00 0.41
C ASP A 137 9.41 -2.34 -0.24
N ASN A 138 8.95 -2.56 -1.47
CA ASN A 138 9.23 -3.77 -2.26
C ASN A 138 8.95 -5.06 -1.46
N ALA A 139 7.75 -5.16 -0.89
CA ALA A 139 7.31 -6.33 -0.14
C ALA A 139 6.24 -7.14 -0.89
N ILE A 140 6.13 -8.42 -0.56
CA ILE A 140 5.02 -9.29 -0.95
C ILE A 140 4.32 -9.72 0.33
N LEU A 141 3.05 -9.36 0.51
CA LEU A 141 2.23 -9.83 1.62
C LEU A 141 1.10 -10.68 1.08
N GLU A 142 1.05 -11.94 1.50
CA GLU A 142 0.08 -12.91 1.00
C GLU A 142 -0.56 -13.77 2.09
N TYR A 143 -1.78 -14.21 1.85
CA TYR A 143 -2.53 -15.18 2.68
C TYR A 143 -2.95 -14.71 4.09
N GLY A 144 -3.00 -13.40 4.33
CA GLY A 144 -3.38 -12.82 5.61
C GLY A 144 -4.89 -12.72 5.84
N GLY A 145 -5.26 -12.00 6.89
CA GLY A 145 -6.64 -11.71 7.27
C GLY A 145 -7.31 -12.83 8.07
N ALA A 146 -6.63 -13.35 9.09
CA ALA A 146 -7.23 -14.32 10.01
C ALA A 146 -8.40 -13.76 10.82
N VAL A 147 -9.31 -14.63 11.26
CA VAL A 147 -10.35 -14.29 12.24
C VAL A 147 -9.72 -14.16 13.63
N THR A 148 -9.99 -13.07 14.33
CA THR A 148 -9.55 -12.87 15.72
C THR A 148 -10.31 -13.75 16.69
N THR A 149 -9.65 -14.09 17.79
CA THR A 149 -10.25 -14.75 18.96
C THR A 149 -10.10 -13.85 20.19
N GLU A 150 -10.71 -14.21 21.31
CA GLU A 150 -10.45 -13.54 22.59
C GLU A 150 -8.96 -13.60 23.00
N SER A 151 -8.24 -14.59 22.48
CA SER A 151 -6.80 -14.74 22.75
C SER A 151 -5.91 -13.87 21.86
N SER A 152 -6.43 -13.33 20.75
CA SER A 152 -5.71 -12.52 19.78
C SER A 152 -5.04 -11.31 20.44
N PRO A 153 -3.75 -11.05 20.18
CA PRO A 153 -3.05 -9.88 20.70
C PRO A 153 -3.70 -8.55 20.35
N SER A 154 -4.22 -8.38 19.12
CA SER A 154 -4.94 -7.15 18.74
C SER A 154 -6.18 -6.91 19.59
N VAL A 155 -6.99 -7.95 19.83
CA VAL A 155 -8.18 -7.89 20.69
C VAL A 155 -7.79 -7.53 22.13
N LYS A 156 -6.84 -8.27 22.73
CA LYS A 156 -6.35 -8.00 24.09
C LYS A 156 -5.75 -6.60 24.26
N ALA A 157 -5.11 -6.09 23.21
CA ALA A 157 -4.48 -4.77 23.23
C ALA A 157 -5.44 -3.62 22.88
N GLY A 158 -6.71 -3.90 22.57
CA GLY A 158 -7.67 -2.89 22.13
C GLY A 158 -7.32 -2.26 20.78
N LEU A 159 -6.62 -2.99 19.92
CA LEU A 159 -6.21 -2.55 18.59
C LEU A 159 -7.21 -3.04 17.53
N TYR A 160 -7.36 -2.27 16.45
CA TYR A 160 -8.21 -2.57 15.29
C TYR A 160 -9.58 -3.19 15.64
N LYS A 161 -10.62 -2.35 15.77
CA LYS A 161 -11.99 -2.73 16.19
C LYS A 161 -12.11 -3.44 17.55
N ALA A 162 -11.02 -3.94 18.14
CA ALA A 162 -10.94 -4.54 19.46
C ALA A 162 -12.00 -5.62 19.72
N ALA A 163 -12.30 -6.46 18.72
CA ALA A 163 -13.37 -7.45 18.80
C ALA A 163 -12.94 -8.81 18.23
N ALA A 164 -13.26 -9.88 18.96
CA ALA A 164 -13.15 -11.25 18.49
C ALA A 164 -14.18 -11.56 17.38
N GLY A 165 -13.94 -12.62 16.61
CA GLY A 165 -14.85 -13.12 15.58
C GLY A 165 -14.84 -12.31 14.27
N ASN A 166 -13.94 -11.33 14.14
CA ASN A 166 -13.80 -10.52 12.94
C ASN A 166 -12.50 -10.81 12.21
N HIS A 167 -12.52 -10.76 10.89
CA HIS A 167 -11.29 -10.75 10.11
C HIS A 167 -10.55 -9.42 10.29
N VAL A 168 -9.22 -9.49 10.26
CA VAL A 168 -8.30 -8.34 10.32
C VAL A 168 -7.76 -7.99 8.94
N PRO A 169 -7.30 -6.75 8.71
CA PRO A 169 -6.68 -6.38 7.46
C PRO A 169 -5.29 -6.99 7.32
N ALA A 170 -4.71 -6.96 6.12
CA ALA A 170 -3.32 -7.33 5.94
C ALA A 170 -2.37 -6.36 6.67
N VAL A 171 -2.69 -5.06 6.64
CA VAL A 171 -1.99 -4.01 7.40
C VAL A 171 -2.99 -3.05 8.04
N ASN A 172 -2.83 -2.79 9.34
CA ASN A 172 -3.50 -1.72 10.06
C ASN A 172 -2.49 -0.70 10.61
N TYR A 173 -2.83 0.59 10.53
CA TYR A 173 -2.02 1.67 11.09
C TYR A 173 -2.88 2.76 11.71
N SER A 174 -2.56 3.19 12.94
CA SER A 174 -3.46 4.02 13.76
C SER A 174 -2.84 5.26 14.40
N ASN A 175 -1.54 5.50 14.24
CA ASN A 175 -0.91 6.69 14.83
C ASN A 175 -1.16 7.95 13.99
N VAL A 176 -2.00 8.85 14.48
CA VAL A 176 -2.35 10.13 13.81
C VAL A 176 -1.15 11.06 13.59
N ASN A 177 -0.11 10.96 14.43
CA ASN A 177 1.10 11.78 14.34
C ASN A 177 2.24 11.07 13.62
N GLY A 178 2.07 9.78 13.30
CA GLY A 178 3.11 8.94 12.73
C GLY A 178 3.18 9.00 11.22
N LYS A 179 4.05 8.16 10.64
CA LYS A 179 4.31 8.05 9.21
C LYS A 179 4.11 6.62 8.75
N LEU A 180 3.38 6.46 7.66
CA LEU A 180 3.21 5.19 6.97
C LEU A 180 3.61 5.35 5.51
N VAL A 181 4.53 4.51 5.03
CA VAL A 181 4.84 4.40 3.61
C VAL A 181 4.68 2.94 3.18
N ILE A 182 3.84 2.69 2.19
CA ILE A 182 3.70 1.38 1.55
C ILE A 182 3.89 1.57 0.05
N VAL A 183 5.04 1.16 -0.48
CA VAL A 183 5.40 1.41 -1.87
C VAL A 183 5.98 0.20 -2.57
N ASN A 184 5.81 0.15 -3.89
CA ASN A 184 6.40 -0.85 -4.78
C ASN A 184 6.07 -2.30 -4.36
N SER A 185 4.98 -2.49 -3.63
CA SER A 185 4.68 -3.76 -2.95
C SER A 185 3.52 -4.48 -3.61
N ARG A 186 3.41 -5.78 -3.32
CA ARG A 186 2.36 -6.66 -3.83
C ARG A 186 1.53 -7.21 -2.67
N LEU A 187 0.22 -7.08 -2.79
CA LEU A 187 -0.75 -7.67 -1.88
C LEU A 187 -1.63 -8.65 -2.65
N ASN A 188 -1.63 -9.91 -2.23
CA ASN A 188 -2.47 -10.93 -2.84
C ASN A 188 -3.02 -11.95 -1.85
N ASN A 189 -4.13 -12.59 -2.22
CA ASN A 189 -4.75 -13.66 -1.43
C ASN A 189 -5.10 -13.23 0.01
N GLN A 190 -5.63 -12.02 0.18
CA GLN A 190 -6.05 -11.51 1.49
C GLN A 190 -7.53 -11.80 1.73
N ASN A 191 -7.92 -12.15 2.96
CA ASN A 191 -9.31 -12.49 3.25
C ASN A 191 -10.23 -11.27 3.38
N GLU A 192 -9.70 -10.18 3.92
CA GLU A 192 -10.41 -8.94 4.26
C GLU A 192 -9.64 -7.74 3.72
N ASP A 193 -9.91 -6.52 4.23
CA ASP A 193 -9.27 -5.27 3.83
C ASP A 193 -7.77 -5.42 3.61
N GLY A 194 -7.26 -4.90 2.48
CA GLY A 194 -5.82 -4.90 2.23
C GLY A 194 -5.12 -4.00 3.25
N PHE A 195 -5.41 -2.71 3.17
CA PHE A 195 -4.92 -1.72 4.11
C PHE A 195 -6.09 -1.06 4.85
N TYR A 196 -6.01 -0.99 6.17
CA TYR A 196 -6.93 -0.21 7.00
C TYR A 196 -6.14 0.85 7.77
N VAL A 197 -6.20 2.09 7.31
CA VAL A 197 -5.39 3.19 7.81
C VAL A 197 -6.28 4.21 8.50
N GLU A 198 -5.99 4.48 9.75
CA GLU A 198 -6.82 5.28 10.65
C GLU A 198 -6.00 6.30 11.45
N GLY A 199 -4.83 6.67 10.91
CA GLY A 199 -4.01 7.77 11.38
C GLY A 199 -2.77 7.97 10.50
N GLY A 200 -2.20 9.18 10.48
CA GLY A 200 -0.82 9.42 10.09
C GLY A 200 -0.64 10.20 8.80
N LYS A 201 0.63 10.45 8.49
CA LYS A 201 1.11 10.97 7.21
C LYS A 201 1.46 9.80 6.29
N VAL A 202 0.79 9.69 5.16
CA VAL A 202 0.72 8.42 4.43
C VAL A 202 1.10 8.57 2.95
N ILE A 203 1.94 7.66 2.46
CA ILE A 203 2.16 7.44 1.02
C ILE A 203 1.85 5.98 0.71
N ILE A 204 0.88 5.72 -0.16
CA ILE A 204 0.59 4.39 -0.70
C ILE A 204 0.76 4.46 -2.21
N ALA A 205 1.87 3.95 -2.75
CA ALA A 205 2.16 4.12 -4.17
C ALA A 205 2.83 2.95 -4.89
N ASN A 206 2.59 2.84 -6.19
CA ASN A 206 3.20 1.82 -7.06
C ASN A 206 2.93 0.37 -6.61
N ASN A 207 1.85 0.12 -5.87
CA ASN A 207 1.52 -1.21 -5.38
C ASN A 207 0.66 -1.99 -6.39
N LYS A 208 0.74 -3.32 -6.34
CA LYS A 208 -0.18 -4.24 -7.04
C LYS A 208 -1.03 -4.97 -6.01
N ILE A 209 -2.35 -4.75 -6.03
CA ILE A 209 -3.31 -5.35 -5.09
C ILE A 209 -4.32 -6.17 -5.89
N TYR A 210 -4.41 -7.47 -5.63
CA TYR A 210 -5.33 -8.35 -6.35
C TYR A 210 -5.71 -9.59 -5.52
N THR A 211 -6.76 -10.31 -5.92
CA THR A 211 -7.25 -11.49 -5.18
C THR A 211 -7.45 -11.16 -3.68
N GLN A 212 -8.26 -10.15 -3.41
CA GLN A 212 -8.44 -9.58 -2.07
C GLN A 212 -9.90 -9.54 -1.66
N GLY A 213 -10.25 -10.03 -0.47
CA GLY A 213 -11.60 -9.98 0.08
C GLY A 213 -12.50 -11.16 -0.32
N VAL A 214 -13.34 -11.65 0.60
CA VAL A 214 -14.34 -12.73 0.34
C VAL A 214 -15.79 -12.23 0.46
N SER A 215 -16.21 -11.85 1.67
CA SER A 215 -17.55 -11.31 1.97
C SER A 215 -17.53 -9.78 2.16
N GLY A 216 -16.34 -9.26 2.43
CA GLY A 216 -15.94 -7.87 2.44
C GLY A 216 -14.53 -7.73 1.86
N GLY A 217 -13.84 -6.66 2.23
CA GLY A 217 -12.51 -6.35 1.72
C GLY A 217 -12.51 -5.20 0.72
N ASP A 218 -12.16 -4.03 1.22
CA ASP A 218 -11.65 -2.90 0.44
C ASP A 218 -10.14 -3.08 0.24
N ALA A 219 -9.59 -2.75 -0.93
CA ALA A 219 -8.14 -2.85 -1.11
C ALA A 219 -7.39 -1.83 -0.26
N ILE A 220 -7.87 -0.58 -0.23
CA ILE A 220 -7.33 0.51 0.57
C ILE A 220 -8.48 1.22 1.29
N ASN A 221 -8.55 1.10 2.61
CA ASN A 221 -9.57 1.67 3.47
C ASN A 221 -8.94 2.75 4.37
N ILE A 222 -9.28 4.02 4.14
CA ILE A 222 -8.73 5.18 4.85
C ILE A 222 -9.82 5.83 5.70
N LYS A 223 -9.51 6.10 6.98
CA LYS A 223 -10.39 6.67 8.00
C LYS A 223 -9.91 8.07 8.46
N SER A 224 -10.63 8.68 9.41
CA SER A 224 -10.22 9.96 10.03
C SER A 224 -8.81 9.91 10.62
N GLY A 225 -8.15 11.06 10.74
CA GLY A 225 -6.78 11.16 11.27
C GLY A 225 -5.69 10.97 10.22
N VAL A 226 -6.05 10.76 8.95
CA VAL A 226 -5.13 10.44 7.86
C VAL A 226 -4.94 11.62 6.91
N GLN A 227 -3.70 11.87 6.53
CA GLN A 227 -3.31 12.75 5.44
C GLN A 227 -2.52 11.89 4.44
N ALA A 228 -3.05 11.63 3.24
CA ALA A 228 -2.51 10.61 2.34
C ALA A 228 -2.35 11.05 0.89
N ASP A 229 -1.23 10.65 0.27
CA ASP A 229 -1.13 10.53 -1.18
C ASP A 229 -1.27 9.04 -1.57
N VAL A 230 -2.22 8.71 -2.44
CA VAL A 230 -2.48 7.34 -2.93
C VAL A 230 -2.31 7.30 -4.44
N ALA A 231 -1.17 6.81 -4.93
CA ALA A 231 -0.78 7.07 -6.31
C ALA A 231 -0.21 5.88 -7.08
N PHE A 232 -0.50 5.77 -8.38
CA PHE A 232 0.14 4.77 -9.25
C PHE A 232 -0.05 3.31 -8.80
N ASN A 233 -1.11 3.02 -8.04
CA ASN A 233 -1.42 1.65 -7.65
C ASN A 233 -2.23 0.94 -8.76
N LEU A 234 -1.99 -0.34 -8.94
CA LEU A 234 -2.89 -1.26 -9.64
C LEU A 234 -3.75 -1.99 -8.62
N VAL A 235 -5.07 -1.87 -8.76
CA VAL A 235 -6.02 -2.61 -7.95
C VAL A 235 -6.91 -3.43 -8.86
N TYR A 236 -6.84 -4.76 -8.76
CA TYR A 236 -7.60 -5.68 -9.60
C TYR A 236 -8.58 -6.53 -8.78
N SER A 237 -9.86 -6.44 -9.15
CA SER A 237 -10.99 -7.18 -8.58
C SER A 237 -10.98 -7.32 -7.05
N PRO A 238 -10.81 -6.22 -6.28
CA PRO A 238 -11.11 -6.24 -4.85
C PRO A 238 -12.58 -6.60 -4.66
N ASN A 239 -12.91 -7.21 -3.52
CA ASN A 239 -14.28 -7.66 -3.30
C ASN A 239 -15.26 -6.48 -3.27
N THR A 240 -14.91 -5.46 -2.47
CA THR A 240 -15.77 -4.31 -2.20
C THR A 240 -15.31 -3.07 -2.97
N ASN A 241 -14.39 -2.25 -2.45
CA ASN A 241 -13.88 -1.09 -3.18
C ASN A 241 -12.38 -1.20 -3.42
N ALA A 242 -11.89 -0.56 -4.47
CA ALA A 242 -10.46 -0.34 -4.56
C ALA A 242 -10.00 0.71 -3.54
N LEU A 243 -10.69 1.85 -3.50
CA LEU A 243 -10.47 2.88 -2.49
C LEU A 243 -11.76 3.11 -1.70
N LYS A 244 -11.70 2.95 -0.39
CA LYS A 244 -12.74 3.42 0.53
C LYS A 244 -12.18 4.54 1.38
N LEU A 245 -12.67 5.76 1.17
CA LEU A 245 -12.16 6.98 1.80
C LEU A 245 -13.23 7.57 2.70
N SER A 246 -12.93 7.72 3.99
CA SER A 246 -13.91 8.12 5.00
C SER A 246 -13.28 8.99 6.08
N ASN A 247 -14.00 9.97 6.63
CA ASN A 247 -13.62 10.63 7.88
C ASN A 247 -14.32 10.00 9.10
N SER A 248 -14.78 8.74 9.02
CA SER A 248 -15.30 8.04 10.19
C SER A 248 -14.21 7.76 11.22
N GLY A 249 -14.54 7.80 12.51
CA GLY A 249 -13.64 7.47 13.61
C GLY A 249 -13.30 8.64 14.53
N ASP A 250 -13.82 9.84 14.23
CA ASP A 250 -13.76 11.05 15.04
C ASP A 250 -12.33 11.46 15.46
N ARG A 251 -11.36 11.28 14.56
CA ARG A 251 -9.96 11.67 14.77
C ARG A 251 -9.61 12.97 14.08
N SER A 252 -8.63 13.67 14.65
CA SER A 252 -8.00 14.86 14.06
C SER A 252 -6.59 14.51 13.57
N PRO A 253 -6.15 15.01 12.40
CA PRO A 253 -6.90 15.90 11.48
C PRO A 253 -8.01 15.18 10.72
N GLN A 254 -8.89 15.95 10.07
CA GLN A 254 -9.83 15.43 9.07
C GLN A 254 -9.07 14.58 8.04
N ALA A 255 -9.65 13.45 7.62
CA ALA A 255 -9.13 12.65 6.51
C ALA A 255 -9.02 13.53 5.25
N TYR A 256 -7.80 13.70 4.74
CA TYR A 256 -7.53 14.34 3.46
C TYR A 256 -6.65 13.44 2.59
N ILE A 257 -7.20 13.04 1.45
CA ILE A 257 -6.54 12.12 0.53
C ILE A 257 -6.42 12.80 -0.85
N VAL A 258 -5.22 12.79 -1.42
CA VAL A 258 -4.98 13.09 -2.83
C VAL A 258 -4.68 11.77 -3.52
N ALA A 259 -5.63 11.25 -4.31
CA ALA A 259 -5.48 9.96 -5.00
C ALA A 259 -5.39 10.16 -6.51
N TYR A 260 -4.28 9.72 -7.11
CA TYR A 260 -4.02 10.02 -8.50
C TYR A 260 -3.27 8.96 -9.28
N ASN A 261 -3.49 8.92 -10.59
CA ASN A 261 -2.80 8.01 -11.49
C ASN A 261 -2.94 6.54 -11.08
N ASN A 262 -3.99 6.12 -10.37
CA ASN A 262 -4.22 4.70 -10.07
C ASN A 262 -4.89 4.02 -11.28
N THR A 263 -4.63 2.73 -11.46
CA THR A 263 -5.37 1.87 -12.42
C THR A 263 -6.20 0.88 -11.61
N ILE A 264 -7.51 0.98 -11.71
CA ILE A 264 -8.49 0.18 -10.98
C ILE A 264 -9.28 -0.62 -12.00
N VAL A 265 -9.36 -1.94 -11.78
CA VAL A 265 -9.93 -2.86 -12.77
C VAL A 265 -10.83 -3.88 -12.09
N ASN A 266 -12.03 -4.11 -12.64
CA ASN A 266 -13.00 -5.11 -12.17
C ASN A 266 -13.40 -4.98 -10.68
N ALA A 267 -13.32 -3.79 -10.09
CA ALA A 267 -13.61 -3.56 -8.68
C ALA A 267 -15.11 -3.63 -8.34
N GLY A 268 -15.42 -4.30 -7.23
CA GLY A 268 -16.72 -4.23 -6.57
C GLY A 268 -17.83 -5.14 -7.10
N TRP A 269 -17.58 -5.89 -8.16
CA TRP A 269 -18.56 -6.85 -8.70
C TRP A 269 -18.79 -8.07 -7.84
N ARG A 270 -17.80 -8.44 -7.01
CA ARG A 270 -17.91 -9.60 -6.13
C ARG A 270 -18.71 -9.31 -4.86
N ARG A 271 -18.92 -8.04 -4.50
CA ARG A 271 -19.81 -7.65 -3.41
C ARG A 271 -21.28 -7.79 -3.84
N PRO A 272 -22.11 -8.61 -3.16
CA PRO A 272 -23.51 -8.81 -3.56
C PRO A 272 -24.43 -7.63 -3.19
N THR A 273 -23.89 -6.53 -2.66
CA THR A 273 -24.65 -5.34 -2.24
C THR A 273 -24.16 -4.09 -2.96
N ILE A 274 -24.84 -2.96 -2.76
CA ILE A 274 -24.50 -1.65 -3.35
C ILE A 274 -23.17 -1.05 -2.87
N LYS A 275 -22.51 -1.69 -1.88
CA LYS A 275 -21.29 -1.15 -1.26
C LYS A 275 -20.06 -1.22 -2.18
N GLY A 276 -19.98 -2.17 -3.11
CA GLY A 276 -18.78 -2.36 -3.93
C GLY A 276 -18.71 -1.47 -5.17
N GLY A 277 -17.53 -0.99 -5.54
CA GLY A 277 -17.26 -0.14 -6.70
C GLY A 277 -15.77 0.16 -6.87
N SER A 278 -15.42 1.15 -7.68
CA SER A 278 -14.03 1.62 -7.79
C SER A 278 -13.62 2.40 -6.53
N ILE A 279 -14.12 3.62 -6.39
CA ILE A 279 -13.78 4.56 -5.32
C ILE A 279 -15.06 4.94 -4.59
N TRP A 280 -15.07 4.80 -3.27
CA TRP A 280 -16.18 5.24 -2.42
C TRP A 280 -15.69 6.29 -1.43
N ILE A 281 -16.30 7.48 -1.47
CA ILE A 281 -16.07 8.57 -0.53
C ILE A 281 -17.29 8.75 0.39
N GLU A 282 -17.04 8.91 1.69
CA GLU A 282 -18.11 9.03 2.69
C GLU A 282 -17.67 9.83 3.91
N VAL A 283 -18.65 10.22 4.73
CA VAL A 283 -18.50 10.81 6.07
C VAL A 283 -17.51 11.96 6.05
N GLY A 284 -17.79 13.05 5.33
CA GLY A 284 -17.02 14.30 5.41
C GLY A 284 -15.53 14.20 5.08
N VAL A 285 -15.07 13.15 4.39
CA VAL A 285 -13.68 13.05 3.92
C VAL A 285 -13.39 14.16 2.90
N ARG A 286 -12.20 14.76 2.91
CA ARG A 286 -11.73 15.55 1.78
C ARG A 286 -10.97 14.63 0.83
N ALA A 287 -11.44 14.51 -0.41
CA ALA A 287 -10.81 13.66 -1.42
C ALA A 287 -10.56 14.43 -2.72
N ASP A 288 -9.31 14.46 -3.15
CA ASP A 288 -8.85 15.08 -4.39
C ASP A 288 -8.41 13.95 -5.34
N LEU A 289 -9.26 13.62 -6.32
CA LEU A 289 -9.19 12.44 -7.18
C LEU A 289 -8.87 12.83 -8.63
N TYR A 290 -7.64 12.56 -9.07
CA TYR A 290 -7.13 12.98 -10.39
C TYR A 290 -6.56 11.83 -11.21
N ASN A 291 -6.76 11.80 -12.52
CA ASN A 291 -6.02 10.89 -13.42
C ASN A 291 -6.17 9.40 -13.10
N ASN A 292 -7.22 8.96 -12.41
CA ASN A 292 -7.44 7.54 -12.13
C ASN A 292 -8.11 6.88 -13.35
N LEU A 293 -7.60 5.70 -13.75
CA LEU A 293 -8.14 4.87 -14.81
C LEU A 293 -8.99 3.78 -14.19
N LEU A 294 -10.30 3.83 -14.40
CA LEU A 294 -11.31 2.90 -13.87
C LEU A 294 -11.83 2.06 -15.04
N ALA A 295 -11.44 0.80 -15.12
CA ALA A 295 -11.79 -0.07 -16.24
C ALA A 295 -12.61 -1.28 -15.78
N ASN A 296 -13.80 -1.43 -16.34
CA ASN A 296 -14.75 -2.49 -16.00
C ASN A 296 -15.07 -2.59 -14.51
N ASP A 297 -14.94 -1.50 -13.76
CA ASP A 297 -15.40 -1.42 -12.39
C ASP A 297 -16.93 -1.37 -12.32
N ARG A 298 -17.51 -1.76 -11.19
CA ARG A 298 -18.96 -1.78 -11.02
C ARG A 298 -19.57 -0.40 -10.98
N PHE A 299 -18.92 0.51 -10.26
CA PHE A 299 -19.33 1.90 -10.12
C PHE A 299 -18.12 2.80 -10.25
N GLY A 300 -18.34 4.02 -10.74
CA GLY A 300 -17.34 5.09 -10.77
C GLY A 300 -17.04 5.64 -9.37
N VAL A 301 -16.64 6.91 -9.29
CA VAL A 301 -16.47 7.60 -8.01
C VAL A 301 -17.84 7.77 -7.35
N LYS A 302 -18.09 6.97 -6.32
CA LYS A 302 -19.35 6.95 -5.58
C LYS A 302 -19.22 7.78 -4.32
N ARG A 303 -20.26 8.56 -4.00
CA ARG A 303 -20.42 9.17 -2.68
C ARG A 303 -21.48 8.45 -1.84
N ASP A 304 -21.37 8.51 -0.52
CA ASP A 304 -22.47 8.15 0.38
C ASP A 304 -23.54 9.28 0.36
N PRO A 305 -24.78 9.03 -0.08
CA PRO A 305 -25.83 10.04 -0.14
C PRO A 305 -26.30 10.51 1.25
N LYS A 306 -26.03 9.73 2.31
CA LYS A 306 -26.41 10.12 3.69
C LYS A 306 -25.33 10.95 4.35
N ASN A 307 -24.08 10.56 4.17
CA ASN A 307 -22.91 11.22 4.74
C ASN A 307 -21.93 11.51 3.62
N ALA A 308 -22.20 12.55 2.86
CA ALA A 308 -21.36 12.95 1.74
C ALA A 308 -19.94 13.32 2.19
N GLU A 309 -19.02 13.34 1.24
CA GLU A 309 -17.69 13.93 1.35
C GLU A 309 -17.73 15.44 1.65
N ASP A 310 -16.59 15.99 2.04
CA ASP A 310 -16.40 17.41 2.20
C ASP A 310 -16.56 18.15 0.85
N PRO A 311 -17.32 19.26 0.76
CA PRO A 311 -17.51 20.01 -0.48
C PRO A 311 -16.23 20.57 -1.13
N ARG A 312 -15.10 20.61 -0.39
CA ARG A 312 -13.80 21.01 -0.94
C ARG A 312 -13.17 19.93 -1.83
N SER A 313 -13.67 18.70 -1.77
CA SER A 313 -13.23 17.56 -2.58
C SER A 313 -13.25 17.89 -4.07
N LYS A 314 -12.35 17.27 -4.83
CA LYS A 314 -12.20 17.46 -6.27
C LYS A 314 -12.17 16.12 -6.98
N VAL A 315 -12.88 16.03 -8.10
CA VAL A 315 -12.82 14.88 -9.01
C VAL A 315 -12.59 15.44 -10.40
N SER A 316 -11.49 15.04 -11.05
CA SER A 316 -11.16 15.57 -12.39
C SER A 316 -10.22 14.66 -13.16
N ASN A 317 -10.32 14.68 -14.49
CA ASN A 317 -9.42 13.99 -15.42
C ASN A 317 -9.32 12.47 -15.18
N ASN A 318 -10.35 11.82 -14.65
CA ASN A 318 -10.40 10.37 -14.53
C ASN A 318 -10.93 9.75 -15.84
N LEU A 319 -10.54 8.51 -16.13
CA LEU A 319 -11.08 7.74 -17.26
C LEU A 319 -11.92 6.59 -16.75
N TYR A 320 -13.11 6.41 -17.31
CA TYR A 320 -14.05 5.35 -16.98
C TYR A 320 -14.35 4.57 -18.24
N TYR A 321 -13.97 3.29 -18.25
CA TYR A 321 -14.15 2.39 -19.38
C TYR A 321 -15.08 1.23 -19.01
N GLY A 322 -16.14 1.01 -19.79
CA GLY A 322 -17.06 -0.12 -19.60
C GLY A 322 -17.17 -1.04 -20.83
N TYR A 323 -16.80 -2.31 -20.67
CA TYR A 323 -17.01 -3.37 -21.68
C TYR A 323 -18.44 -3.94 -21.70
N THR A 324 -19.23 -3.72 -20.64
CA THR A 324 -20.62 -4.18 -20.54
C THR A 324 -21.58 -3.02 -20.30
N GLN A 325 -22.85 -3.20 -20.65
CA GLN A 325 -23.88 -2.17 -20.43
C GLN A 325 -24.05 -1.83 -18.94
N ASP A 326 -23.93 -2.83 -18.06
CA ASP A 326 -24.00 -2.60 -16.61
C ASP A 326 -22.81 -1.76 -16.12
N GLY A 327 -21.60 -2.04 -16.62
CA GLY A 327 -20.41 -1.23 -16.30
C GLY A 327 -20.56 0.21 -16.77
N VAL A 328 -21.00 0.43 -18.01
CA VAL A 328 -21.29 1.78 -18.54
C VAL A 328 -22.33 2.48 -17.67
N THR A 329 -23.42 1.81 -17.32
CA THR A 329 -24.48 2.35 -16.45
C THR A 329 -23.92 2.77 -15.09
N GLY A 330 -23.04 1.96 -14.50
CA GLY A 330 -22.42 2.22 -13.21
C GLY A 330 -21.45 3.41 -13.18
N PHE A 331 -21.04 3.92 -14.34
CA PHE A 331 -20.18 5.11 -14.45
C PHE A 331 -20.93 6.40 -14.71
N GLN A 332 -22.23 6.34 -15.03
CA GLN A 332 -22.95 7.55 -15.37
C GLN A 332 -23.18 8.40 -14.12
N PRO A 333 -22.80 9.69 -14.14
CA PRO A 333 -23.12 10.61 -13.06
C PRO A 333 -24.63 10.63 -12.83
N SER A 334 -25.03 10.57 -11.57
CA SER A 334 -26.43 10.63 -11.15
C SER A 334 -26.66 11.86 -10.28
N PRO A 335 -27.82 12.53 -10.39
CA PRO A 335 -28.15 13.61 -9.47
C PRO A 335 -28.25 13.04 -8.05
N ALA A 336 -27.92 13.87 -7.05
CA ALA A 336 -28.15 13.52 -5.66
C ALA A 336 -29.63 13.12 -5.49
N PRO A 337 -29.94 11.91 -4.97
CA PRO A 337 -31.31 11.51 -4.79
C PRO A 337 -32.00 12.46 -3.83
N ILE A 338 -33.22 12.90 -4.17
CA ILE A 338 -34.10 13.56 -3.20
C ILE A 338 -34.43 12.50 -2.12
N PRO A 339 -34.16 12.77 -0.82
CA PRO A 339 -34.57 11.87 0.25
C PRO A 339 -36.10 11.69 0.21
N PRO A 340 -36.66 10.47 0.37
CA PRO A 340 -36.04 9.24 0.84
C PRO A 340 -35.95 8.16 -0.26
N SER A 341 -35.65 8.53 -1.50
CA SER A 341 -35.61 7.53 -2.58
C SER A 341 -34.39 6.59 -2.45
N THR A 342 -34.75 5.32 -2.35
CA THR A 342 -33.98 4.12 -2.05
C THR A 342 -32.89 3.74 -3.07
N LEU A 343 -31.77 3.25 -2.55
CA LEU A 343 -30.93 2.14 -3.05
C LEU A 343 -29.96 2.35 -4.23
N LEU A 344 -30.00 3.46 -4.97
CA LEU A 344 -29.03 3.67 -6.07
C LEU A 344 -27.78 4.43 -5.57
N PRO A 345 -26.56 4.02 -6.00
CA PRO A 345 -25.34 4.77 -5.69
C PRO A 345 -25.35 6.14 -6.38
N GLU A 346 -24.92 7.18 -5.67
CA GLU A 346 -24.69 8.50 -6.27
C GLU A 346 -23.28 8.54 -6.85
N ILE A 347 -23.20 8.71 -8.17
CA ILE A 347 -21.95 8.78 -8.91
C ILE A 347 -21.63 10.24 -9.18
N LEU A 348 -20.45 10.67 -8.74
CA LEU A 348 -20.01 12.05 -8.90
C LEU A 348 -19.67 12.38 -10.35
N ALA A 349 -20.05 13.58 -10.78
CA ALA A 349 -19.54 14.18 -12.01
C ALA A 349 -18.18 14.84 -11.74
N GLY A 350 -17.12 14.33 -12.37
CA GLY A 350 -15.82 14.99 -12.38
C GLY A 350 -15.64 15.93 -13.57
N THR A 351 -14.75 16.92 -13.41
CA THR A 351 -14.40 17.84 -14.50
C THR A 351 -13.39 17.19 -15.44
N ASN A 352 -13.50 17.38 -16.75
CA ASN A 352 -12.59 16.78 -17.74
C ASN A 352 -12.48 15.24 -17.68
N ASP A 353 -13.42 14.56 -17.01
CA ASP A 353 -13.48 13.11 -16.97
C ASP A 353 -13.80 12.55 -18.37
N VAL A 354 -13.17 11.43 -18.71
CA VAL A 354 -13.41 10.68 -19.95
C VAL A 354 -14.27 9.47 -19.61
N ILE A 355 -15.58 9.55 -19.85
CA ILE A 355 -16.55 8.53 -19.43
C ILE A 355 -17.10 7.80 -20.67
N SER A 356 -17.05 6.46 -20.70
CA SER A 356 -17.78 5.67 -21.70
C SER A 356 -19.28 6.01 -21.64
N LYS A 357 -19.85 6.39 -22.78
CA LYS A 357 -21.30 6.64 -22.92
C LYS A 357 -22.02 5.42 -23.48
N THR A 358 -21.32 4.67 -24.32
CA THR A 358 -21.75 3.38 -24.85
C THR A 358 -20.67 2.32 -24.59
N VAL A 359 -21.04 1.06 -24.73
CA VAL A 359 -20.14 -0.07 -24.52
C VAL A 359 -18.92 0.03 -25.43
N GLY A 360 -17.73 -0.07 -24.85
CA GLY A 360 -16.46 -0.04 -25.60
C GLY A 360 -15.93 1.35 -25.93
N ASP A 361 -16.68 2.43 -25.66
CA ASP A 361 -16.19 3.79 -25.81
C ASP A 361 -14.97 4.04 -24.93
N ASN A 362 -14.02 4.83 -25.43
CA ASN A 362 -12.80 5.21 -24.70
C ASN A 362 -11.96 4.01 -24.24
N ASP A 363 -11.87 2.95 -25.07
CA ASP A 363 -10.98 1.82 -24.84
C ASP A 363 -9.60 2.28 -24.35
N PRO A 364 -9.15 1.91 -23.13
CA PRO A 364 -7.87 2.35 -22.59
C PRO A 364 -6.67 1.83 -23.40
N LYS A 365 -6.87 0.84 -24.26
CA LYS A 365 -5.85 0.18 -25.08
C LYS A 365 -4.71 -0.36 -24.23
N PHE A 366 -5.04 -1.17 -23.23
CA PHE A 366 -4.01 -1.88 -22.47
C PHE A 366 -3.18 -2.77 -23.40
N VAL A 367 -1.89 -2.92 -23.10
CA VAL A 367 -0.96 -3.71 -23.93
C VAL A 367 -1.47 -5.13 -24.17
N ASN A 368 -1.93 -5.83 -23.13
CA ASN A 368 -2.42 -7.20 -23.30
C ASN A 368 -3.51 -7.64 -22.29
N TYR A 369 -4.08 -6.73 -21.48
CA TYR A 369 -5.23 -7.09 -20.63
C TYR A 369 -6.50 -7.24 -21.48
N PRO A 370 -7.17 -8.41 -21.47
CA PRO A 370 -8.38 -8.61 -22.24
C PRO A 370 -9.56 -7.90 -21.55
N LEU A 371 -10.06 -6.84 -22.17
CA LEU A 371 -11.19 -6.06 -21.66
C LEU A 371 -12.50 -6.84 -21.57
N ALA A 372 -12.59 -8.00 -22.25
CA ALA A 372 -13.69 -8.94 -22.13
C ALA A 372 -13.61 -9.85 -20.88
N THR A 373 -12.59 -9.69 -20.03
CA THR A 373 -12.47 -10.47 -18.79
C THR A 373 -13.71 -10.26 -17.93
N GLU A 374 -14.34 -11.37 -17.54
CA GLU A 374 -15.53 -11.40 -16.68
C GLU A 374 -15.39 -10.49 -15.46
N SER A 375 -16.38 -9.64 -15.22
CA SER A 375 -16.32 -8.59 -14.19
C SER A 375 -16.10 -9.13 -12.77
N LYS A 376 -16.51 -10.37 -12.51
CA LYS A 376 -16.31 -11.07 -11.22
C LYS A 376 -15.03 -11.90 -11.15
N ASN A 377 -14.21 -11.93 -12.21
CA ASN A 377 -12.99 -12.72 -12.22
C ASN A 377 -11.98 -12.20 -11.18
N ALA A 378 -11.77 -13.00 -10.13
CA ALA A 378 -10.79 -12.71 -9.09
C ALA A 378 -9.36 -13.21 -9.39
N VAL A 379 -9.20 -14.02 -10.44
CA VAL A 379 -7.91 -14.63 -10.77
C VAL A 379 -7.10 -13.61 -11.57
N PHE A 380 -6.02 -13.13 -10.96
CA PHE A 380 -5.09 -12.21 -11.61
C PHE A 380 -4.03 -12.98 -12.40
N ASN A 381 -3.82 -12.63 -13.67
CA ASN A 381 -2.70 -13.13 -14.45
C ASN A 381 -1.53 -12.14 -14.36
N THR A 382 -0.42 -12.58 -13.78
CA THR A 382 0.78 -11.74 -13.61
C THR A 382 1.49 -11.40 -14.92
N ALA A 383 1.13 -12.04 -16.03
CA ALA A 383 1.60 -11.68 -17.37
C ALA A 383 0.82 -10.52 -18.00
N TRP A 384 -0.27 -10.05 -17.37
CA TRP A 384 -0.98 -8.87 -17.84
C TRP A 384 -0.16 -7.60 -17.65
N ASP A 385 -0.23 -6.76 -18.67
CA ASP A 385 0.43 -5.48 -18.82
C ASP A 385 -0.63 -4.41 -19.07
N PHE A 386 -0.74 -3.52 -18.09
CA PHE A 386 -1.69 -2.42 -18.04
C PHE A 386 -1.07 -1.10 -18.52
N ARG A 387 0.13 -1.12 -19.11
CA ARG A 387 0.62 0.00 -19.92
C ARG A 387 -0.32 0.25 -21.08
N LEU A 388 -0.32 1.47 -21.59
CA LEU A 388 -1.22 1.92 -22.64
C LEU A 388 -0.53 1.88 -24.01
N GLN A 389 -1.22 1.36 -25.01
CA GLN A 389 -0.79 1.42 -26.40
C GLN A 389 -1.01 2.82 -27.00
N SER A 390 -0.34 3.08 -28.13
CA SER A 390 -0.51 4.33 -28.88
C SER A 390 -1.98 4.59 -29.24
N GLY A 391 -2.39 5.85 -29.15
CA GLY A 391 -3.76 6.28 -29.40
C GLY A 391 -4.76 5.89 -28.31
N SER A 392 -4.30 5.52 -27.11
CA SER A 392 -5.15 5.41 -25.93
C SER A 392 -5.77 6.77 -25.58
N PRO A 393 -7.07 6.84 -25.26
CA PRO A 393 -7.76 8.05 -24.83
C PRO A 393 -7.30 8.55 -23.45
N ALA A 394 -6.52 7.75 -22.70
CA ALA A 394 -5.90 8.19 -21.45
C ALA A 394 -4.64 9.05 -21.67
N ILE A 395 -3.99 8.96 -22.83
CA ILE A 395 -2.73 9.66 -23.12
C ILE A 395 -3.02 11.16 -23.35
N GLY A 396 -2.31 12.02 -22.62
CA GLY A 396 -2.44 13.48 -22.73
C GLY A 396 -3.73 14.04 -22.12
N LYS A 397 -4.52 13.23 -21.42
CA LYS A 397 -5.76 13.65 -20.74
C LYS A 397 -5.62 13.82 -19.23
N GLY A 398 -4.49 13.42 -18.66
CA GLY A 398 -4.17 13.66 -17.25
C GLY A 398 -3.75 15.10 -16.98
N THR A 399 -3.87 15.54 -15.74
CA THR A 399 -3.43 16.84 -15.25
C THR A 399 -2.27 16.72 -14.27
N THR A 400 -1.38 17.70 -14.23
CA THR A 400 -0.34 17.84 -13.20
C THR A 400 -0.55 19.10 -12.34
N SER A 401 -1.69 19.78 -12.50
CA SER A 401 -1.97 21.09 -11.91
C SER A 401 -2.51 21.05 -10.48
N PHE A 402 -2.15 20.03 -9.70
CA PHE A 402 -2.58 19.86 -8.32
C PHE A 402 -1.39 19.64 -7.39
N THR A 403 -1.59 19.88 -6.10
CA THR A 403 -0.54 19.75 -5.08
C THR A 403 -0.66 18.41 -4.37
N ARG A 404 0.42 17.63 -4.37
CA ARG A 404 0.58 16.41 -3.57
C ARG A 404 0.92 16.79 -2.13
N LEU A 405 0.46 16.01 -1.16
CA LEU A 405 0.76 16.26 0.26
C LEU A 405 2.25 16.08 0.60
N TYR A 406 2.90 15.10 -0.03
CA TYR A 406 4.28 14.71 0.28
C TYR A 406 5.18 14.74 -0.97
N ALA A 407 5.05 15.79 -1.78
CA ALA A 407 5.97 16.04 -2.90
C ALA A 407 7.44 16.14 -2.44
N ASP A 408 7.66 16.76 -1.28
CA ASP A 408 9.00 16.91 -0.67
C ASP A 408 9.42 15.68 0.13
N GLY A 409 8.45 14.83 0.48
CA GLY A 409 8.63 13.51 1.06
C GLY A 409 8.48 13.41 2.58
N LEU A 410 8.56 12.18 3.06
CA LEU A 410 8.55 11.77 4.46
C LEU A 410 9.89 11.14 4.80
N SER A 411 10.66 11.80 5.67
CA SER A 411 11.92 11.24 6.20
C SER A 411 11.64 10.27 7.34
N PHE A 412 12.40 9.20 7.42
CA PHE A 412 12.33 8.18 8.46
C PHE A 412 13.61 8.18 9.31
N ALA A 413 13.52 7.68 10.55
CA ALA A 413 14.65 7.63 11.48
C ALA A 413 15.76 6.66 11.02
N ASN A 414 15.45 5.71 10.12
CA ASN A 414 16.44 4.86 9.46
C ASN A 414 17.24 5.60 8.34
N GLY A 415 17.01 6.90 8.15
CA GLY A 415 17.71 7.73 7.16
C GLY A 415 17.09 7.72 5.76
N THR A 416 16.01 6.98 5.54
CA THR A 416 15.32 6.94 4.24
C THR A 416 14.37 8.12 4.06
N LEU A 417 14.13 8.51 2.81
CA LEU A 417 13.21 9.57 2.41
C LEU A 417 12.31 9.05 1.28
N TYR A 418 11.00 9.10 1.50
CA TYR A 418 10.02 8.66 0.51
C TYR A 418 9.18 9.83 0.03
N LYS A 419 9.21 10.10 -1.27
CA LYS A 419 8.42 11.14 -1.91
C LYS A 419 7.22 10.53 -2.59
N SER A 420 6.10 11.24 -2.56
CA SER A 420 4.98 10.91 -3.43
C SER A 420 5.43 10.97 -4.89
N PRO A 421 5.01 10.04 -5.77
CA PRO A 421 5.38 10.09 -7.19
C PRO A 421 4.90 11.37 -7.88
N ALA A 422 5.59 11.84 -8.92
CA ALA A 422 5.10 12.96 -9.72
C ALA A 422 3.86 12.55 -10.54
N PRO A 423 2.82 13.39 -10.65
CA PRO A 423 1.65 13.05 -11.47
C PRO A 423 2.04 13.03 -12.96
N SER A 424 1.28 12.27 -13.75
CA SER A 424 1.49 12.15 -15.19
C SER A 424 0.34 12.78 -15.97
N THR A 425 0.67 13.32 -17.15
CA THR A 425 -0.34 13.74 -18.15
C THR A 425 -1.04 12.55 -18.83
N THR A 426 -0.63 11.33 -18.52
CA THR A 426 -1.31 10.10 -18.91
C THR A 426 -2.14 9.59 -17.75
N ILE A 427 -3.43 9.32 -17.96
CA ILE A 427 -4.34 8.75 -16.95
C ILE A 427 -3.94 7.28 -16.67
N GLY A 428 -3.95 6.87 -15.40
CA GLY A 428 -3.57 5.53 -14.95
C GLY A 428 -2.11 5.40 -14.48
N ALA A 429 -1.76 4.17 -14.05
CA ALA A 429 -0.58 3.89 -13.23
C ALA A 429 0.70 3.52 -14.00
N PHE A 430 0.59 3.08 -15.25
CA PHE A 430 1.74 2.47 -15.94
C PHE A 430 2.26 3.29 -17.11
N GLY A 431 1.59 4.39 -17.48
CA GLY A 431 1.97 5.18 -18.64
C GLY A 431 1.84 4.40 -19.96
N THR A 432 2.71 4.70 -20.92
CA THR A 432 2.69 4.15 -22.28
C THR A 432 3.66 2.98 -22.46
N ASN A 433 3.36 2.09 -23.41
CA ASN A 433 4.22 0.96 -23.80
C ASN A 433 5.55 1.41 -24.42
#